data_AF-A0A7J3NNU9-F1
#
_entry.id   AF-A0A7J3NNU9-F1
#
_cell.length_a   1.000
_cell.length_b   1.000
_cell.length_c   1.000
_cell.angle_alpha   90.00
_cell.angle_beta   90.00
_cell.angle_gamma   90.00
#
_symmetry.space_group_name_H-M   'P 1'
#
loop_
_entity.id
_entity.type
_entity.pdbx_description
1 polymer ?
#
loop_
_entity_poly.entity_id
_entity_poly.type
_entity_poly.pdbx_seq_one_letter_code
_entity_poly.pdbx_strand_id
1 'polypeptide(L)' 'MVSELGVHQADALPPEIAKLYISLLGEESSEVFACTERFPEFFVRVNTLKKPKPEVIRRLDERGLKLAPLSWFR' A
#
# COMPACT_ATOMS: atom_id res chain seq x y z
N MET A 1 18.78 14.37 -20.75
CA MET A 1 19.08 12.96 -20.42
C MET A 1 17.96 12.48 -19.53
N VAL A 2 17.07 11.63 -20.05
CA VAL A 2 16.02 11.00 -19.25
C VAL A 2 16.73 9.98 -18.37
N SER A 3 16.69 10.17 -17.06
CA SER A 3 17.37 9.32 -16.09
C SER A 3 16.97 7.86 -16.30
N GLU A 4 17.95 6.97 -16.44
CA GLU A 4 17.81 5.53 -16.69
C GLU A 4 16.96 4.81 -15.62
N LEU A 5 16.67 5.47 -14.50
CA LEU A 5 15.73 5.03 -13.47
C LEU A 5 14.26 4.97 -13.94
N GLY A 6 13.89 5.68 -15.00
CA GLY A 6 12.52 5.66 -15.56
C GLY A 6 12.25 4.53 -16.56
N VAL A 7 13.25 3.73 -16.92
CA VAL A 7 13.14 2.72 -17.98
C VAL A 7 12.88 1.32 -17.41
N HIS A 8 13.22 1.07 -16.14
CA HIS A 8 12.97 -0.23 -15.49
C HIS A 8 11.56 -0.38 -14.89
N GLN A 9 10.78 0.70 -14.80
CA GLN A 9 9.53 0.78 -14.01
C GLN A 9 8.26 0.35 -14.75
N ALA A 10 8.31 0.23 -16.08
CA ALA A 10 7.14 -0.12 -16.90
C ALA A 10 6.95 -1.63 -17.10
N ASP A 11 7.87 -2.48 -16.62
CA ASP A 11 7.86 -3.91 -16.97
C ASP A 11 6.80 -4.74 -16.23
N ALA A 12 6.20 -4.21 -15.15
CA ALA A 12 5.15 -4.92 -14.39
C ALA A 12 3.72 -4.64 -14.90
N LEU A 13 3.51 -3.55 -15.65
CA LEU A 13 2.19 -3.12 -16.12
C LEU A 13 2.16 -3.13 -17.66
N PRO A 14 1.07 -3.62 -18.29
CA PRO A 14 0.93 -3.52 -19.74
C PRO A 14 1.12 -2.07 -20.22
N PRO A 15 1.84 -1.83 -21.33
CA PRO A 15 2.15 -0.47 -21.82
C PRO A 15 0.92 0.42 -22.03
N GLU A 16 -0.21 -0.15 -22.41
CA GLU A 16 -1.48 0.55 -22.59
C GLU A 16 -2.01 1.11 -21.27
N ILE A 17 -1.83 0.37 -20.17
CA ILE A 17 -2.21 0.78 -18.83
C ILE A 17 -1.26 1.86 -18.31
N ALA A 18 0.05 1.71 -18.50
CA ALA A 18 1.02 2.73 -18.12
C ALA A 18 0.72 4.08 -18.81
N LYS A 19 0.42 4.06 -20.11
CA LYS A 19 0.02 5.26 -20.87
C LYS A 19 -1.27 5.90 -20.33
N LEU A 20 -2.24 5.09 -19.92
CA LEU A 20 -3.47 5.59 -19.30
C LEU A 20 -3.18 6.33 -17.99
N TYR A 21 -2.37 5.73 -17.11
CA TYR A 21 -1.98 6.38 -15.84
C TYR A 21 -1.22 7.69 -16.07
N ILE A 22 -0.27 7.72 -17.01
CA ILE A 22 0.46 8.95 -17.37
C ILE A 22 -0.51 10.01 -17.92
N SER A 23 -1.47 9.62 -18.78
CA SER A 23 -2.45 10.55 -19.34
C SER A 23 -3.42 11.12 -18.29
N LEU A 24 -3.75 10.34 -17.25
CA LEU A 24 -4.72 10.75 -16.22
C LEU A 24 -4.07 11.55 -15.09
N LEU A 25 -2.85 11.17 -14.68
CA LEU A 25 -2.20 11.67 -13.47
C LEU A 25 -0.96 12.53 -13.77
N GLY A 26 -0.47 12.55 -15.02
CA GLY A 26 0.72 13.31 -15.39
C GLY A 26 1.94 12.88 -14.58
N GLU A 27 2.60 13.83 -13.92
CA GLU A 27 3.81 13.60 -13.12
C GLU A 27 3.55 12.68 -11.89
N GLU A 28 2.33 12.68 -11.34
CA GLU A 28 1.95 11.85 -10.19
C GLU A 28 1.90 10.34 -10.53
N SER A 29 1.85 9.99 -11.83
CA SER A 29 1.87 8.58 -12.26
C SER A 29 3.14 7.84 -11.81
N SER A 30 4.25 8.55 -11.68
CA SER A 30 5.53 7.99 -11.22
C SER A 30 5.46 7.46 -9.78
N GLU A 31 4.73 8.14 -8.89
CA GLU A 31 4.54 7.69 -7.51
C GLU A 31 3.69 6.43 -7.42
N VAL A 32 2.66 6.33 -8.27
CA VAL A 32 1.81 5.14 -8.38
C VAL A 32 2.64 3.94 -8.79
N PHE A 33 3.45 4.08 -9.84
CA PHE A 33 4.31 2.99 -10.31
C PHE A 33 5.32 2.57 -9.22
N ALA A 34 5.97 3.53 -8.57
CA ALA A 34 6.88 3.26 -7.46
C ALA A 34 6.21 2.56 -6.26
N CYS A 35 4.93 2.81 -6.01
CA CYS A 35 4.18 2.12 -4.94
C CYS A 35 3.82 0.68 -5.30
N THR A 36 3.55 0.39 -6.58
CA THR A 36 3.22 -0.97 -7.03
C THR A 36 4.37 -1.97 -6.92
N GLU A 37 5.60 -1.47 -6.84
CA GLU A 37 6.81 -2.29 -6.63
C GLU A 37 7.04 -2.68 -5.16
N ARG A 38 6.32 -2.05 -4.22
CA ARG A 38 6.45 -2.34 -2.79
C ARG A 38 5.52 -3.49 -2.39
N PHE A 39 6.03 -4.38 -1.55
CA PHE A 39 5.16 -5.34 -0.88
C PHE A 39 4.12 -4.60 -0.02
N PRO A 40 2.85 -5.03 -0.05
CA PRO A 40 1.83 -4.39 0.75
C PRO A 40 2.19 -4.51 2.23
N GLU A 41 1.99 -3.42 2.95
CA GLU A 41 2.11 -3.43 4.41
C GLU A 41 1.15 -4.47 5.01
N PHE A 42 1.55 -5.07 6.13
CA PHE A 42 0.72 -6.05 6.80
C PHE A 42 -0.41 -5.36 7.58
N PHE A 43 -1.66 -5.62 7.18
CA PHE A 43 -2.84 -5.10 7.85
C PHE A 43 -3.71 -6.23 8.40
N VAL A 44 -4.42 -5.94 9.49
CA VAL A 44 -5.41 -6.87 10.09
C VAL A 44 -6.70 -6.14 10.43
N ARG A 45 -7.83 -6.78 10.11
CA ARG A 45 -9.16 -6.34 10.52
C ARG A 45 -9.64 -7.17 11.70
N VAL A 46 -9.92 -6.53 12.82
CA VAL A 46 -10.47 -7.20 14.01
C VAL A 46 -11.93 -7.59 13.76
N ASN A 47 -12.28 -8.86 13.98
CA ASN A 47 -13.67 -9.32 13.95
C ASN A 47 -14.34 -9.08 15.32
N THR A 48 -15.03 -7.95 15.43
CA THR A 48 -15.69 -7.51 16.67
C THR A 48 -16.88 -8.35 17.10
N LEU A 49 -17.50 -9.11 16.19
CA LEU A 49 -18.57 -10.06 16.54
C LEU A 49 -18.07 -11.24 17.38
N LYS A 50 -16.77 -11.56 17.28
CA LYS A 50 -16.13 -12.64 18.03
C LYS A 50 -15.38 -12.13 19.26
N LYS A 51 -14.68 -10.99 19.14
CA LYS A 51 -13.84 -10.42 20.21
C LYS A 51 -13.82 -8.90 20.16
N PRO A 52 -13.96 -8.20 21.31
CA PRO A 52 -13.81 -6.75 21.36
C PRO A 52 -12.42 -6.29 20.93
N LYS A 53 -12.34 -5.16 20.21
CA LYS A 53 -11.07 -4.54 19.78
C LYS A 53 -10.06 -4.35 20.94
N PRO A 54 -10.44 -3.83 22.12
CA PRO A 54 -9.48 -3.63 23.21
C PRO A 54 -8.79 -4.92 23.67
N GLU A 55 -9.52 -6.04 23.68
CA GLU A 55 -8.96 -7.34 24.05
C GLU A 55 -7.92 -7.81 23.03
N VAL A 56 -8.20 -7.62 21.74
CA VAL A 56 -7.27 -8.00 20.66
C VAL A 56 -6.00 -7.15 20.69
N ILE A 57 -6.12 -5.84 20.88
CA ILE A 57 -4.96 -4.94 21.01
C ILE A 57 -4.09 -5.34 22.21
N ARG A 58 -4.69 -5.62 23.36
CA ARG A 58 -3.97 -6.08 24.55
C ARG A 58 -3.16 -7.36 24.28
N ARG A 59 -3.75 -8.35 23.62
CA ARG A 59 -3.08 -9.62 23.28
C ARG A 59 -1.94 -9.45 22.27
N LEU A 60 -2.03 -8.47 21.37
CA LEU A 60 -0.97 -8.16 20.42
C LEU A 60 0.21 -7.50 21.13
N ASP A 61 -0.07 -6.57 22.03
CA ASP A 61 0.95 -5.88 22.83
C ASP A 61 1.71 -6.85 23.75
N GLU A 62 1.01 -7.80 24.38
CA GLU A 62 1.62 -8.91 25.16
C GLU A 62 2.59 -9.77 24.33
N ARG A 63 2.48 -9.75 23.00
CA ARG A 63 3.35 -10.48 22.07
C ARG A 63 4.39 -9.59 21.41
N GLY A 64 4.51 -8.34 21.82
CA GLY A 64 5.42 -7.36 21.24
C GLY A 64 5.03 -6.89 19.84
N LEU A 65 3.77 -7.12 19.42
CA LEU A 65 3.27 -6.68 18.12
C LEU A 65 2.60 -5.32 18.26
N LYS A 66 3.15 -4.31 17.57
CA LYS A 66 2.59 -2.96 17.51
C LYS A 66 1.90 -2.74 16.17
N LEU A 67 0.62 -2.41 16.20
CA LEU A 67 -0.15 -2.05 15.02
C LEU A 67 -0.59 -0.59 15.12
N ALA A 68 -0.38 0.16 14.04
CA ALA A 68 -0.93 1.51 13.92
C ALA A 68 -2.39 1.45 13.45
N PRO A 69 -3.27 2.32 13.98
CA PRO A 69 -4.62 2.45 13.45
C PRO A 69 -4.60 3.07 12.05
N LEU A 70 -5.46 2.56 11.16
CA LEU A 70 -5.69 3.15 9.85
C LEU A 70 -6.57 4.39 9.98
N SER A 71 -6.10 5.54 9.52
CA SER A 71 -6.77 6.84 9.67
C SER A 71 -8.14 6.92 8.98
N TRP A 72 -8.34 6.13 7.93
CA TRP A 72 -9.55 6.11 7.12
C TRP A 72 -10.57 5.04 7.55
N PHE A 73 -10.23 4.16 8.50
CA PHE A 73 -11.11 3.11 8.99
C PHE A 73 -11.59 3.41 10.41
N ARG A 74 -12.88 3.73 10.57
CA ARG A 74 -13.50 4.06 11.86
C ARG A 74 -14.17 2.86 12.51
#